data_AF-A0A7E4V3Z7-F1
#
_entry.id   AF-A0A7E4V3Z7-F1
#
_cell.length_a   1.000
_cell.length_b   1.000
_cell.length_c   1.000
_cell.angle_alpha   90.00
_cell.angle_beta   90.00
_cell.angle_gamma   90.00
#
_symmetry.space_group_name_H-M   'P 1'
#
loop_
_entity.id
_entity.type
_entity.pdbx_description
1 polymer ?
#
loop_
_entity_poly.entity_id
_entity_poly.type
_entity_poly.pdbx_seq_one_letter_code
_entity_poly.pdbx_strand_id
1 'polypeptide(L)'
;MQTKKTKSMILKASLFFLTVTCALTYRAYLDDYDSDFDQFAANYDGYQPRIIGGTVQKKHTLPFMAFIVLRIDNETHTTTSNCSGTIISPEHVLTARHCFNFIYEGKPLNLSVALAIAEVRVGSQYKEDRHQQVFDISSYSTLDEKIIYFDLIILKLQGTIKLDGKRTAAVTLKHKLLHEDQTYLVAGFGEHVINNGQKFVDEKSYVIGKVTIAKASRYCHPEQFEVCTFGPNQGTSDGDSGGPILEFKNNKYYQVGMIRGGSLIFNKANTTILHDYGKNLIISPFCAFIEGSTGNKVKCLK
;
A
#
# COMPACT_ATOMS: atom_id res chain seq x y z
N MET A 1 -47.43 32.90 -14.96
CA MET A 1 -46.18 32.39 -15.58
C MET A 1 -44.90 33.00 -14.99
N GLN A 2 -44.95 34.20 -14.39
CA GLN A 2 -43.80 34.93 -13.83
C GLN A 2 -43.18 34.28 -12.56
N THR A 3 -44.00 33.71 -11.68
CA THR A 3 -43.56 33.15 -10.37
C THR A 3 -42.73 31.86 -10.45
N LYS A 4 -42.90 31.04 -11.50
CA LYS A 4 -42.09 29.83 -11.73
C LYS A 4 -40.67 30.15 -12.23
N LYS A 5 -40.52 31.19 -13.05
CA LYS A 5 -39.20 31.65 -13.53
C LYS A 5 -38.35 32.20 -12.39
N THR A 6 -38.93 33.00 -11.49
CA THR A 6 -38.21 33.56 -10.34
C THR A 6 -37.73 32.49 -9.36
N LYS A 7 -38.56 31.48 -9.05
CA LYS A 7 -38.16 30.34 -8.20
C LYS A 7 -37.07 29.48 -8.83
N SER A 8 -37.11 29.26 -10.15
CA SER A 8 -36.07 28.53 -10.88
C SER A 8 -34.73 29.28 -10.90
N MET A 9 -34.76 30.60 -11.04
CA MET A 9 -33.56 31.44 -11.01
C MET A 9 -32.89 31.46 -9.63
N ILE A 10 -33.69 31.55 -8.55
CA ILE A 10 -33.20 31.52 -7.16
C ILE A 10 -32.60 30.14 -6.83
N LEU A 11 -33.21 29.05 -7.29
CA LEU A 11 -32.68 27.69 -7.08
C LEU A 11 -31.35 27.47 -7.81
N LYS A 12 -31.23 27.94 -9.05
CA LYS A 12 -29.98 27.86 -9.82
C LYS A 12 -28.87 28.74 -9.23
N ALA A 13 -29.19 29.94 -8.77
CA ALA A 13 -28.25 30.81 -8.08
C ALA A 13 -27.78 30.16 -6.77
N SER A 14 -28.70 29.60 -5.98
CA SER A 14 -28.36 28.92 -4.70
C SER A 14 -27.47 27.70 -4.93
N LEU A 15 -27.75 26.89 -5.97
CA LEU A 15 -26.93 25.73 -6.31
C LEU A 15 -25.53 26.14 -6.79
N PHE A 16 -25.43 27.22 -7.57
CA PHE A 16 -24.15 27.78 -8.02
C PHE A 16 -23.33 28.36 -6.86
N PHE A 17 -23.98 29.04 -5.91
CA PHE A 17 -23.30 29.52 -4.70
C PHE A 17 -22.81 28.35 -3.84
N LEU A 18 -23.57 27.26 -3.74
CA LEU A 18 -23.15 26.06 -3.00
C LEU A 18 -21.94 25.36 -3.65
N THR A 19 -21.91 25.25 -4.98
CA THR A 19 -20.80 24.60 -5.69
C THR A 19 -19.54 25.46 -5.68
N VAL A 20 -19.65 26.78 -5.82
CA VAL A 20 -18.51 27.69 -5.76
C VAL A 20 -17.93 27.76 -4.34
N THR A 21 -18.77 27.81 -3.30
CA THR A 21 -18.29 27.77 -1.91
C THR A 21 -17.65 26.43 -1.56
N CYS A 22 -18.21 25.30 -2.04
CA CYS A 22 -17.58 23.98 -1.90
C CYS A 22 -16.22 23.90 -2.63
N ALA A 23 -16.11 24.49 -3.83
CA ALA A 23 -14.86 24.49 -4.59
C ALA A 23 -13.79 25.40 -3.97
N LEU A 24 -14.18 26.57 -3.44
CA LEU A 24 -13.25 27.50 -2.79
C LEU A 24 -12.78 26.97 -1.42
N THR A 25 -13.67 26.34 -0.65
CA THR A 25 -13.28 25.67 0.61
C THR A 25 -12.40 24.46 0.34
N TYR A 26 -12.67 23.70 -0.71
CA TYR A 26 -11.79 22.59 -1.14
C TYR A 26 -10.42 23.09 -1.61
N ARG A 27 -10.35 24.21 -2.34
CA ARG A 27 -9.08 24.78 -2.80
C ARG A 27 -8.26 25.37 -1.67
N ALA A 28 -8.88 26.11 -0.75
CA ALA A 28 -8.22 26.60 0.46
C ALA A 28 -7.75 25.43 1.36
N TYR A 29 -8.50 24.33 1.40
CA TYR A 29 -8.09 23.09 2.08
C TYR A 29 -6.86 22.43 1.43
N LEU A 30 -6.73 22.46 0.09
CA LEU A 30 -5.55 21.95 -0.61
C LEU A 30 -4.33 22.86 -0.46
N ASP A 31 -4.51 24.17 -0.46
CA ASP A 31 -3.40 25.13 -0.31
C ASP A 31 -2.82 25.11 1.12
N ASP A 32 -3.66 24.87 2.15
CA ASP A 32 -3.22 24.67 3.54
C ASP A 32 -2.46 23.34 3.73
N TYR A 33 -2.90 22.28 3.01
CA TYR A 33 -2.25 20.96 2.97
C TYR A 33 -0.81 20.99 2.42
N ASP A 34 -0.56 21.77 1.35
CA ASP A 34 0.76 21.84 0.70
C ASP A 34 1.79 22.60 1.56
N SER A 35 1.34 23.70 2.19
CA SER A 35 2.24 24.56 2.98
C SER A 35 2.73 23.94 4.29
N ASP A 36 1.90 23.10 4.94
CA ASP A 36 2.25 22.42 6.19
C ASP A 36 3.16 21.18 5.95
N PHE A 37 3.12 20.58 4.75
CA PHE A 37 3.98 19.46 4.35
C PHE A 37 5.40 19.93 4.00
N ASP A 38 5.52 21.00 3.21
CA ASP A 38 6.80 21.56 2.78
C ASP A 38 7.64 22.12 3.96
N GLN A 39 6.99 22.69 4.96
CA GLN A 39 7.67 23.25 6.13
C GLN A 39 8.19 22.17 7.12
N PHE A 40 7.68 20.94 7.04
CA PHE A 40 8.10 19.81 7.89
C PHE A 40 9.18 18.92 7.26
N ALA A 41 9.16 18.72 5.93
CA ALA A 41 10.24 18.04 5.21
C ALA A 41 11.62 18.68 5.52
N ALA A 42 11.63 19.98 5.82
CA ALA A 42 12.82 20.74 6.20
C ALA A 42 13.31 20.53 7.65
N ASN A 43 12.52 19.95 8.57
CA ASN A 43 12.81 19.92 10.02
C ASN A 43 12.81 18.51 10.65
N TYR A 44 12.80 17.44 9.85
CA TYR A 44 12.72 16.06 10.33
C TYR A 44 14.09 15.47 10.69
N ASP A 45 14.30 15.13 11.97
CA ASP A 45 15.47 14.41 12.48
C ASP A 45 15.38 12.90 12.15
N GLY A 46 15.43 12.58 10.86
CA GLY A 46 16.06 11.39 10.28
C GLY A 46 15.70 9.97 10.75
N TYR A 47 14.64 9.70 11.52
CA TYR A 47 14.32 8.34 11.96
C TYR A 47 12.89 7.89 11.63
N GLN A 48 12.69 7.34 10.43
CA GLN A 48 11.48 6.58 10.10
C GLN A 48 11.74 5.10 10.43
N PRO A 49 11.08 4.52 11.45
CA PRO A 49 11.09 3.08 11.61
C PRO A 49 10.28 2.41 10.48
N ARG A 50 10.57 1.14 10.20
CA ARG A 50 9.66 0.18 9.54
C ARG A 50 8.28 0.23 10.20
N ILE A 51 7.27 -0.49 9.67
CA ILE A 51 5.92 -0.62 10.29
C ILE A 51 5.96 -0.23 11.77
N ILE A 52 5.47 0.98 12.06
CA ILE A 52 5.78 1.70 13.29
C ILE A 52 5.33 0.81 14.46
N GLY A 53 6.13 0.73 15.52
CA GLY A 53 5.84 -0.17 16.66
C GLY A 53 5.87 -1.67 16.33
N GLY A 54 6.27 -2.05 15.12
CA GLY A 54 6.40 -3.42 14.68
C GLY A 54 7.71 -4.06 15.13
N THR A 55 7.75 -5.39 14.99
CA THR A 55 8.94 -6.19 15.34
C THR A 55 9.48 -6.91 14.11
N VAL A 56 10.81 -6.85 13.95
CA VAL A 56 11.52 -7.66 12.96
C VAL A 56 11.27 -9.13 13.28
N GLN A 57 10.78 -9.88 12.31
CA GLN A 57 10.42 -11.26 12.54
C GLN A 57 11.60 -12.20 12.43
N LYS A 58 11.48 -13.34 13.14
CA LYS A 58 12.41 -14.46 12.99
C LYS A 58 12.30 -15.04 11.57
N LYS A 59 13.38 -15.70 11.11
CA LYS A 59 13.42 -16.42 9.84
C LYS A 59 12.18 -17.30 9.67
N HIS A 60 11.60 -17.25 8.48
CA HIS A 60 10.51 -18.09 7.99
C HIS A 60 9.14 -17.88 8.66
N THR A 61 8.92 -16.75 9.34
CA THR A 61 7.64 -16.49 10.02
C THR A 61 6.49 -16.19 9.05
N LEU A 62 6.77 -15.45 7.98
CA LEU A 62 5.83 -15.14 6.91
C LEU A 62 6.38 -15.61 5.55
N PRO A 63 6.25 -16.90 5.22
CA PRO A 63 6.79 -17.48 3.98
C PRO A 63 6.10 -16.98 2.70
N PHE A 64 5.05 -16.18 2.83
CA PHE A 64 4.30 -15.63 1.70
C PHE A 64 4.72 -14.21 1.32
N MET A 65 5.65 -13.59 2.04
CA MET A 65 6.10 -12.23 1.72
C MET A 65 6.91 -12.20 0.42
N ALA A 66 6.60 -11.23 -0.43
CA ALA A 66 7.34 -10.92 -1.65
C ALA A 66 7.86 -9.48 -1.57
N PHE A 67 9.13 -9.29 -1.90
CA PHE A 67 9.76 -7.98 -2.05
C PHE A 67 9.77 -7.64 -3.53
N ILE A 68 9.27 -6.46 -3.88
CA ILE A 68 9.19 -5.98 -5.26
C ILE A 68 10.14 -4.81 -5.36
N VAL A 69 11.05 -4.86 -6.33
CA VAL A 69 12.03 -3.79 -6.56
C VAL A 69 11.99 -3.36 -8.01
N LEU A 70 11.95 -2.05 -8.22
CA LEU A 70 12.13 -1.41 -9.50
C LEU A 70 13.43 -0.62 -9.42
N ARG A 71 14.35 -0.86 -10.35
CA ARG A 71 15.64 -0.18 -10.37
C ARG A 71 15.95 0.32 -11.78
N ILE A 72 16.28 1.61 -11.86
CA ILE A 72 16.81 2.23 -13.08
C ILE A 72 18.19 2.78 -12.76
N ASP A 73 19.19 2.24 -13.44
CA ASP A 73 20.57 2.74 -13.39
C ASP A 73 20.84 3.63 -14.61
N ASN A 74 21.39 4.81 -14.40
CA ASN A 74 22.04 5.61 -15.44
C ASN A 74 23.48 5.94 -15.03
N GLU A 75 24.26 6.58 -15.92
CA GLU A 75 25.69 6.83 -15.70
C GLU A 75 26.03 7.62 -14.42
N THR A 76 25.06 8.35 -13.86
CA THR A 76 25.29 9.27 -12.74
C THR A 76 24.37 9.04 -11.53
N HIS A 77 23.26 8.31 -11.70
CA HIS A 77 22.21 8.13 -10.70
C HIS A 77 21.54 6.76 -10.83
N THR A 78 21.27 6.13 -9.69
CA THR A 78 20.38 4.97 -9.58
C THR A 78 19.08 5.42 -8.91
N THR A 79 17.94 5.22 -9.56
CA THR A 79 16.62 5.43 -8.95
C THR A 79 16.01 4.07 -8.61
N THR A 80 15.59 3.88 -7.36
CA THR A 80 14.97 2.63 -6.89
C THR A 80 13.62 2.93 -6.26
N SER A 81 12.62 2.09 -6.54
CA SER A 81 11.37 2.00 -5.78
C SER A 81 11.21 0.59 -5.28
N ASN A 82 10.64 0.44 -4.10
CA ASN A 82 10.37 -0.85 -3.51
C ASN A 82 8.96 -0.91 -2.93
N CYS A 83 8.38 -2.10 -3.00
CA CYS A 83 7.09 -2.41 -2.43
C CYS A 83 7.11 -3.81 -1.82
N SER A 84 6.08 -4.05 -1.03
CA SER A 84 5.74 -5.35 -0.49
C SER A 84 4.69 -6.05 -1.37
N GLY A 85 4.59 -7.35 -1.22
CA GLY A 85 3.59 -8.16 -1.89
C GLY A 85 3.41 -9.50 -1.20
N THR A 86 2.48 -10.29 -1.71
CA THR A 86 2.20 -11.63 -1.19
C THR A 86 2.11 -12.67 -2.28
N ILE A 87 2.76 -13.81 -2.05
CA ILE A 87 2.60 -15.03 -2.85
C ILE A 87 1.18 -15.54 -2.64
N ILE A 88 0.37 -15.53 -3.69
CA ILE A 88 -1.02 -16.05 -3.67
C ILE A 88 -1.13 -17.38 -4.43
N SER A 89 -0.16 -17.68 -5.30
CA SER A 89 -0.01 -18.98 -5.97
C SER A 89 1.46 -19.20 -6.37
N PRO A 90 1.86 -20.40 -6.84
CA PRO A 90 3.21 -20.65 -7.33
C PRO A 90 3.69 -19.73 -8.47
N GLU A 91 2.79 -19.02 -9.15
CA GLU A 91 3.12 -18.16 -10.30
C GLU A 91 2.60 -16.73 -10.12
N HIS A 92 1.93 -16.43 -9.00
CA HIS A 92 1.22 -15.17 -8.84
C HIS A 92 1.57 -14.47 -7.53
N VAL A 93 1.83 -13.18 -7.63
CA VAL A 93 2.01 -12.26 -6.51
C VAL A 93 0.95 -11.17 -6.56
N LEU A 94 0.31 -10.92 -5.42
CA LEU A 94 -0.62 -9.81 -5.21
C LEU A 94 0.13 -8.64 -4.58
N THR A 95 -0.06 -7.43 -5.11
CA THR A 95 0.53 -6.19 -4.60
C THR A 95 -0.32 -4.97 -5.00
N ALA A 96 0.11 -3.77 -4.60
CA ALA A 96 -0.52 -2.52 -4.94
C ALA A 96 -0.13 -2.06 -6.35
N ARG A 97 -1.08 -1.47 -7.09
CA ARG A 97 -0.84 -0.99 -8.46
C ARG A 97 0.07 0.23 -8.47
N HIS A 98 -0.05 1.10 -7.47
CA HIS A 98 0.75 2.33 -7.38
C HIS A 98 2.24 2.07 -7.17
N CYS A 99 2.65 0.86 -6.78
CA CYS A 99 4.06 0.44 -6.72
C CYS A 99 4.79 0.62 -8.05
N PHE A 100 4.04 0.64 -9.15
CA PHE A 100 4.53 0.82 -10.52
C PHE A 100 4.26 2.23 -11.08
N ASN A 101 3.74 3.16 -10.26
CA ASN A 101 3.64 4.58 -10.60
C ASN A 101 5.01 5.24 -10.37
N PHE A 102 5.97 4.92 -11.24
CA PHE A 102 7.35 5.39 -11.10
C PHE A 102 7.55 6.70 -11.86
N ILE A 103 8.25 7.68 -11.27
CA ILE A 103 8.64 8.92 -11.95
C ILE A 103 10.12 8.83 -12.29
N TYR A 104 10.45 9.01 -13.56
CA TYR A 104 11.82 9.06 -14.05
C TYR A 104 12.02 10.32 -14.89
N GLU A 105 13.08 11.09 -14.59
CA GLU A 105 13.37 12.39 -15.25
C GLU A 105 12.15 13.35 -15.29
N GLY A 106 11.39 13.39 -14.18
CA GLY A 106 10.22 14.27 -14.03
C GLY A 106 8.98 13.81 -14.80
N LYS A 107 8.97 12.60 -15.37
CA LYS A 107 7.83 12.05 -16.12
C LYS A 107 7.36 10.71 -15.54
N PRO A 108 6.05 10.43 -15.51
CA PRO A 108 5.55 9.13 -15.12
C PRO A 108 5.94 8.07 -16.16
N LEU A 109 6.52 6.98 -15.69
CA LEU A 109 6.86 5.82 -16.51
C LEU A 109 5.57 5.09 -16.90
N ASN A 110 5.52 4.56 -18.12
CA ASN A 110 4.43 3.70 -18.53
C ASN A 110 4.40 2.42 -17.67
N LEU A 111 3.21 1.98 -17.25
CA LEU A 111 3.03 0.81 -16.40
C LEU A 111 3.73 -0.44 -16.96
N SER A 112 3.60 -0.71 -18.26
CA SER A 112 4.23 -1.86 -18.90
C SER A 112 5.76 -1.77 -18.88
N VAL A 113 6.33 -0.56 -18.95
CA VAL A 113 7.77 -0.35 -18.85
C VAL A 113 8.23 -0.53 -17.40
N ALA A 114 7.51 0.04 -16.44
CA ALA A 114 7.79 -0.13 -15.00
C ALA A 114 7.78 -1.61 -14.59
N LEU A 115 6.82 -2.39 -15.11
CA LEU A 115 6.74 -3.83 -14.87
C LEU A 115 7.87 -4.62 -15.55
N ALA A 116 8.33 -4.20 -16.73
CA ALA A 116 9.41 -4.87 -17.46
C ALA A 116 10.77 -4.74 -16.77
N ILE A 117 10.96 -3.73 -15.92
CA ILE A 117 12.19 -3.49 -15.15
C ILE A 117 12.07 -3.90 -13.67
N ALA A 118 10.91 -4.45 -13.28
CA ALA A 118 10.64 -4.83 -11.91
C ALA A 118 11.04 -6.29 -11.66
N GLU A 119 11.67 -6.53 -10.52
CA GLU A 119 11.98 -7.87 -10.03
C GLU A 119 11.12 -8.21 -8.81
N VAL A 120 10.64 -9.45 -8.77
CA VAL A 120 9.97 -10.03 -7.59
C VAL A 120 10.92 -10.99 -6.90
N ARG A 121 11.22 -10.72 -5.64
CA ARG A 121 12.13 -11.49 -4.80
C ARG A 121 11.37 -12.14 -3.65
N VAL A 122 11.52 -13.47 -3.49
CA VAL A 122 10.84 -14.25 -2.45
C VAL A 122 11.79 -15.18 -1.73
N GLY A 123 11.41 -15.58 -0.51
CA GLY A 123 12.15 -16.58 0.27
C GLY A 123 13.46 -16.11 0.89
N SER A 124 13.83 -14.84 0.74
CA SER A 124 15.00 -14.23 1.38
C SER A 124 14.64 -13.66 2.74
N GLN A 125 15.35 -14.07 3.80
CA GLN A 125 15.15 -13.54 5.15
C GLN A 125 16.45 -13.28 5.93
N TYR A 126 17.37 -12.50 5.34
CA TYR A 126 18.49 -11.71 5.93
C TYR A 126 19.67 -11.59 4.94
N LYS A 127 20.63 -10.66 5.19
CA LYS A 127 21.85 -10.41 4.38
C LYS A 127 22.59 -11.65 3.86
N GLU A 128 22.51 -12.80 4.53
CA GLU A 128 23.23 -14.03 4.21
C GLU A 128 22.39 -15.12 3.51
N ASP A 129 21.11 -14.87 3.21
CA ASP A 129 20.24 -15.91 2.64
C ASP A 129 20.48 -16.12 1.14
N ARG A 130 21.16 -17.23 0.80
CA ARG A 130 21.45 -17.66 -0.58
C ARG A 130 20.27 -18.36 -1.28
N HIS A 131 19.13 -18.54 -0.61
CA HIS A 131 17.97 -19.27 -1.15
C HIS A 131 16.88 -18.35 -1.71
N GLN A 132 17.19 -17.05 -1.88
CA GLN A 132 16.30 -16.12 -2.55
C GLN A 132 15.96 -16.63 -3.96
N GLN A 133 14.68 -16.59 -4.29
CA GLN A 133 14.22 -16.80 -5.66
C GLN A 133 13.86 -15.43 -6.24
N VAL A 134 14.35 -15.14 -7.43
CA VAL A 134 14.16 -13.87 -8.14
C VAL A 134 13.43 -14.17 -9.46
N PHE A 135 12.44 -13.35 -9.77
CA PHE A 135 11.60 -13.53 -10.94
C PHE A 135 11.33 -12.20 -11.64
N ASP A 136 11.42 -12.21 -12.97
CA ASP A 136 10.85 -11.19 -13.83
C ASP A 136 9.33 -11.35 -13.92
N ILE A 137 8.65 -10.33 -14.42
CA ILE A 137 7.20 -10.31 -14.59
C ILE A 137 6.85 -10.65 -16.05
N SER A 138 6.11 -11.75 -16.25
CA SER A 138 5.69 -12.20 -17.58
C SER A 138 4.43 -11.50 -18.09
N SER A 139 3.48 -11.22 -17.19
CA SER A 139 2.24 -10.50 -17.48
C SER A 139 1.62 -10.01 -16.17
N TYR A 140 0.55 -9.24 -16.25
CA TYR A 140 -0.16 -8.73 -15.08
C TYR A 140 -1.67 -8.66 -15.32
N SER A 141 -2.43 -8.46 -14.25
CA SER A 141 -3.87 -8.19 -14.31
C SER A 141 -4.22 -7.04 -13.37
N THR A 142 -4.95 -6.06 -13.89
CA THR A 142 -5.57 -4.93 -13.17
C THR A 142 -7.03 -4.84 -13.59
N LEU A 143 -7.89 -4.23 -12.75
CA LEU A 143 -9.31 -4.04 -13.06
C LEU A 143 -9.55 -3.02 -14.18
N ASP A 144 -8.65 -2.04 -14.30
CA ASP A 144 -8.64 -1.07 -15.39
C ASP A 144 -7.22 -0.51 -15.54
N GLU A 145 -6.74 -0.37 -16.78
CA GLU A 145 -5.43 0.24 -17.07
C GLU A 145 -5.48 1.77 -17.07
N LYS A 146 -6.65 2.35 -17.32
CA LYS A 146 -6.88 3.80 -17.44
C LYS A 146 -7.40 4.42 -16.15
N ILE A 147 -8.03 3.64 -15.29
CA ILE A 147 -8.70 4.10 -14.08
C ILE A 147 -7.90 3.64 -12.86
N ILE A 148 -7.10 4.55 -12.30
CA ILE A 148 -6.20 4.30 -11.17
C ILE A 148 -6.91 4.07 -9.81
N TYR A 149 -8.24 4.04 -9.79
CA TYR A 149 -9.04 3.99 -8.55
C TYR A 149 -8.84 2.69 -7.77
N PHE A 150 -8.62 1.57 -8.46
CA PHE A 150 -8.36 0.30 -7.79
C PHE A 150 -6.86 0.07 -7.68
N ASP A 151 -6.35 0.24 -6.47
CA ASP A 151 -4.94 0.08 -6.16
C ASP A 151 -4.55 -1.39 -5.94
N LEU A 152 -4.80 -2.23 -6.94
CA LEU A 152 -4.55 -3.67 -6.91
C LEU A 152 -4.03 -4.16 -8.25
N ILE A 153 -2.96 -4.94 -8.20
CA ILE A 153 -2.40 -5.62 -9.37
C ILE A 153 -1.97 -7.04 -9.01
N ILE A 154 -2.25 -7.98 -9.91
CA ILE A 154 -1.80 -9.36 -9.82
C ILE A 154 -0.67 -9.54 -10.83
N LEU A 155 0.51 -9.89 -10.35
CA LEU A 155 1.68 -10.16 -11.17
C LEU A 155 1.74 -11.65 -11.49
N LYS A 156 1.95 -12.00 -12.76
CA LYS A 156 2.30 -13.36 -13.17
C LYS A 156 3.79 -13.44 -13.44
N LEU A 157 4.48 -14.26 -12.67
CA LEU A 157 5.94 -14.39 -12.71
C LEU A 157 6.41 -15.17 -13.94
N GLN A 158 7.61 -14.84 -14.43
CA GLN A 158 8.32 -15.63 -15.42
C GLN A 158 8.95 -16.86 -14.75
N GLY A 159 8.13 -17.86 -14.49
CA GLY A 159 8.53 -19.11 -13.83
C GLY A 159 7.63 -19.47 -12.66
N THR A 160 8.06 -20.46 -11.88
CA THR A 160 7.28 -20.99 -10.76
C THR A 160 8.09 -20.93 -9.48
N ILE A 161 7.52 -20.29 -8.46
CA ILE A 161 8.06 -20.29 -7.10
C ILE A 161 8.02 -21.71 -6.56
N LYS A 162 9.18 -22.21 -6.13
CA LYS A 162 9.27 -23.47 -5.39
C LYS A 162 8.73 -23.22 -3.98
N LEU A 163 7.50 -23.67 -3.70
CA LEU A 163 6.87 -23.56 -2.39
C LEU A 163 7.31 -24.74 -1.50
N ASP A 164 8.11 -24.45 -0.48
CA ASP A 164 8.61 -25.46 0.48
C ASP A 164 7.87 -25.44 1.83
N GLY A 165 6.90 -24.53 1.99
CA GLY A 165 6.12 -24.36 3.22
C GLY A 165 6.89 -23.72 4.37
N LYS A 166 8.19 -23.45 4.20
CA LYS A 166 9.08 -22.89 5.22
C LYS A 166 9.61 -21.52 4.82
N ARG A 167 10.33 -21.43 3.71
CA ARG A 167 10.82 -20.16 3.15
C ARG A 167 9.79 -19.50 2.27
N THR A 168 9.03 -20.32 1.54
CA THR A 168 8.07 -19.90 0.52
C THR A 168 6.78 -20.69 0.65
N ALA A 169 5.67 -19.98 0.76
CA ALA A 169 4.32 -20.55 0.78
C ALA A 169 3.32 -19.54 0.22
N ALA A 170 2.19 -20.02 -0.31
CA ALA A 170 1.10 -19.12 -0.69
C ALA A 170 0.24 -18.78 0.54
N VAL A 171 -0.13 -17.50 0.69
CA VAL A 171 -1.11 -17.08 1.71
C VAL A 171 -2.52 -17.43 1.26
N THR A 172 -3.38 -17.75 2.22
CA THR A 172 -4.81 -17.95 1.92
C THR A 172 -5.53 -16.61 1.97
N LEU A 173 -6.13 -16.20 0.86
CA LEU A 173 -7.03 -15.05 0.82
C LEU A 173 -8.37 -15.43 1.46
N LYS A 174 -8.96 -14.52 2.22
CA LYS A 174 -10.20 -14.79 2.95
C LYS A 174 -11.20 -13.66 2.80
N HIS A 175 -12.44 -14.04 2.52
CA HIS A 175 -13.58 -13.16 2.59
C HIS A 175 -13.82 -12.76 4.06
N LYS A 176 -13.69 -11.47 4.32
CA LYS A 176 -13.81 -10.87 5.65
C LYS A 176 -14.29 -9.43 5.50
N LEU A 177 -15.30 -9.08 6.28
CA LEU A 177 -15.63 -7.68 6.54
C LEU A 177 -14.71 -7.17 7.65
N LEU A 178 -14.09 -6.02 7.42
CA LEU A 178 -13.23 -5.36 8.40
C LEU A 178 -14.09 -4.35 9.16
N HIS A 179 -14.38 -4.65 10.43
CA HIS A 179 -15.20 -3.79 11.27
C HIS A 179 -14.33 -2.87 12.12
N GLU A 180 -14.87 -1.69 12.43
CA GLU A 180 -14.28 -0.72 13.34
C GLU A 180 -13.86 -1.35 14.67
N ASP A 181 -12.79 -0.82 15.25
CA ASP A 181 -12.18 -1.25 16.51
C ASP A 181 -11.58 -2.67 16.51
N GLN A 182 -11.59 -3.37 15.36
CA GLN A 182 -10.89 -4.64 15.21
C GLN A 182 -9.41 -4.43 14.87
N THR A 183 -8.54 -5.13 15.59
CA THR A 183 -7.10 -5.11 15.34
C THR A 183 -6.68 -6.26 14.43
N TYR A 184 -5.84 -5.94 13.45
CA TYR A 184 -5.23 -6.86 12.48
C TYR A 184 -3.72 -6.76 12.53
N LEU A 185 -3.04 -7.77 11.99
CA LEU A 185 -1.61 -7.74 11.76
C LEU A 185 -1.33 -7.15 10.37
N VAL A 186 -0.24 -6.42 10.24
CA VAL A 186 0.28 -5.93 8.96
C VAL A 186 1.72 -6.37 8.80
N ALA A 187 2.14 -6.62 7.56
CA ALA A 187 3.52 -6.98 7.26
C ALA A 187 4.05 -6.29 6.02
N GLY A 188 5.35 -5.99 6.01
CA GLY A 188 6.00 -5.27 4.92
C GLY A 188 7.50 -5.10 5.12
N PHE A 189 8.17 -4.62 4.08
CA PHE A 189 9.63 -4.47 3.99
C PHE A 189 10.11 -3.02 4.22
N GLY A 190 9.31 -2.19 4.88
CA GLY A 190 9.44 -0.73 4.95
C GLY A 190 10.84 -0.12 4.94
N GLU A 191 10.95 1.06 4.34
CA GLU A 191 12.17 1.84 4.16
C GLU A 191 12.76 2.27 5.52
N HIS A 192 14.08 2.14 5.68
CA HIS A 192 14.80 2.69 6.83
C HIS A 192 15.25 4.11 6.51
N VAL A 193 15.06 5.03 7.45
CA VAL A 193 15.88 6.25 7.48
C VAL A 193 16.79 6.14 8.71
N ILE A 194 18.11 6.15 8.49
CA ILE A 194 19.07 6.19 9.58
C ILE A 194 19.42 7.65 9.91
N ASN A 195 19.78 7.90 11.18
CA ASN A 195 20.33 9.19 11.62
C ASN A 195 21.39 9.66 10.60
N ASN A 196 21.23 10.90 10.12
CA ASN A 196 21.87 11.55 8.95
C ASN A 196 21.02 11.58 7.67
N GLY A 197 19.76 11.15 7.71
CA GLY A 197 18.83 11.28 6.58
C GLY A 197 19.11 10.32 5.41
N GLN A 198 20.04 9.38 5.59
CA GLN A 198 20.28 8.35 4.59
C GLN A 198 19.16 7.31 4.64
N LYS A 199 18.52 7.12 3.48
CA LYS A 199 17.51 6.09 3.30
C LYS A 199 18.17 4.78 2.89
N PHE A 200 17.81 3.67 3.54
CA PHE A 200 18.26 2.33 3.16
C PHE A 200 17.10 1.34 3.19
N VAL A 201 17.06 0.44 2.22
CA VAL A 201 16.08 -0.64 2.16
C VAL A 201 16.75 -1.93 2.58
N ASP A 202 16.29 -2.56 3.66
CA ASP A 202 16.69 -3.93 3.97
C ASP A 202 15.70 -4.88 3.31
N GLU A 203 15.96 -5.17 2.03
CA GLU A 203 15.19 -6.06 1.16
C GLU A 203 14.98 -7.49 1.73
N LYS A 204 15.68 -7.79 2.83
CA LYS A 204 15.83 -9.13 3.37
C LYS A 204 15.15 -9.30 4.73
N SER A 205 14.49 -8.28 5.25
CA SER A 205 13.80 -8.38 6.54
C SER A 205 12.48 -7.64 6.50
N TYR A 206 11.37 -8.36 6.64
CA TYR A 206 10.06 -7.75 6.85
C TYR A 206 9.78 -7.55 8.34
N VAL A 207 8.86 -6.64 8.65
CA VAL A 207 8.34 -6.39 9.99
C VAL A 207 6.89 -6.83 10.06
N ILE A 208 6.45 -7.23 11.26
CA ILE A 208 5.03 -7.33 11.58
C ILE A 208 4.68 -6.27 12.60
N GLY A 209 3.61 -5.52 12.34
CA GLY A 209 2.97 -4.65 13.30
C GLY A 209 1.48 -4.94 13.42
N LYS A 210 0.79 -4.04 14.11
CA LYS A 210 -0.64 -4.11 14.35
C LYS A 210 -1.29 -2.82 13.86
N VAL A 211 -2.50 -2.94 13.36
CA VAL A 211 -3.34 -1.81 12.97
C VAL A 211 -4.76 -2.06 13.42
N THR A 212 -5.46 -1.02 13.86
CA THR A 212 -6.87 -1.13 14.25
C THR A 212 -7.74 -0.44 13.22
N ILE A 213 -8.84 -1.07 12.81
CA ILE A 213 -9.78 -0.45 11.87
C ILE A 213 -10.40 0.78 12.52
N ALA A 214 -10.32 1.90 11.81
CA ALA A 214 -10.73 3.20 12.29
C ALA A 214 -11.93 3.72 11.51
N LYS A 215 -12.72 4.56 12.20
CA LYS A 215 -13.74 5.40 11.56
C LYS A 215 -13.07 6.36 10.56
N ALA A 216 -13.85 6.73 9.53
CA ALA A 216 -13.48 7.86 8.69
C ALA A 216 -13.26 9.11 9.55
N SER A 217 -12.24 9.89 9.21
CA SER A 217 -11.85 11.09 9.93
C SER A 217 -11.29 12.11 8.95
N ARG A 218 -10.98 13.32 9.43
CA ARG A 218 -10.31 14.34 8.62
C ARG A 218 -8.97 13.86 8.02
N TYR A 219 -8.35 12.84 8.61
CA TYR A 219 -7.06 12.29 8.19
C TYR A 219 -7.18 11.08 7.28
N CYS A 220 -8.35 10.41 7.26
CA CYS A 220 -8.58 9.28 6.38
C CYS A 220 -10.05 9.23 5.96
N HIS A 221 -10.25 9.36 4.66
CA HIS A 221 -11.54 9.23 4.00
C HIS A 221 -11.48 7.99 3.10
N PRO A 222 -12.03 6.84 3.52
CA PRO A 222 -11.97 5.63 2.73
C PRO A 222 -12.92 5.73 1.54
N GLU A 223 -12.44 5.38 0.35
CA GLU A 223 -13.28 5.21 -0.82
C GLU A 223 -13.92 3.81 -0.84
N GLN A 224 -14.62 3.50 -1.93
CA GLN A 224 -15.24 2.19 -2.10
C GLN A 224 -14.19 1.08 -2.01
N PHE A 225 -14.48 0.08 -1.18
CA PHE A 225 -13.61 -1.08 -0.90
C PHE A 225 -12.33 -0.77 -0.13
N GLU A 226 -12.26 0.40 0.49
CA GLU A 226 -11.17 0.78 1.37
C GLU A 226 -11.60 0.83 2.82
N VAL A 227 -10.61 0.84 3.71
CA VAL A 227 -10.79 1.01 5.13
C VAL A 227 -9.69 1.90 5.70
N CYS A 228 -10.06 2.70 6.69
CA CYS A 228 -9.09 3.43 7.48
C CYS A 228 -8.52 2.53 8.57
N THR A 229 -7.23 2.68 8.83
CA THR A 229 -6.56 2.06 9.96
C THR A 229 -5.93 3.12 10.84
N PHE A 230 -5.90 2.86 12.13
CA PHE A 230 -5.28 3.69 13.14
C PHE A 230 -4.38 2.85 14.04
N GLY A 231 -3.24 3.41 14.39
CA GLY A 231 -2.36 2.86 15.42
C GLY A 231 -1.59 3.96 16.18
N PRO A 232 -1.72 4.07 17.51
CA PRO A 232 -0.84 4.93 18.29
C PRO A 232 0.56 4.29 18.34
N ASN A 233 1.57 5.00 17.83
CA ASN A 233 2.91 4.45 17.59
C ASN A 233 2.90 3.17 16.74
N GLN A 234 1.88 2.99 15.89
CA GLN A 234 1.69 1.80 15.07
C GLN A 234 1.19 2.20 13.69
N GLY A 235 1.87 1.77 12.63
CA GLY A 235 1.59 2.31 11.31
C GLY A 235 2.35 1.64 10.19
N THR A 236 2.02 1.95 8.95
CA THR A 236 2.72 1.52 7.75
C THR A 236 3.71 2.59 7.32
N SER A 237 4.84 2.19 6.74
CA SER A 237 5.87 3.10 6.21
C SER A 237 5.98 2.98 4.68
N ASP A 238 6.75 3.88 4.08
CA ASP A 238 7.14 3.78 2.68
C ASP A 238 7.76 2.38 2.42
N GLY A 239 7.37 1.72 1.33
CA GLY A 239 7.81 0.36 1.01
C GLY A 239 7.00 -0.79 1.62
N ASP A 240 6.09 -0.52 2.58
CA ASP A 240 5.12 -1.51 3.05
C ASP A 240 3.91 -1.65 2.10
N SER A 241 3.73 -0.71 1.16
CA SER A 241 2.71 -0.73 0.11
C SER A 241 2.66 -2.06 -0.62
N GLY A 242 1.44 -2.58 -0.82
CA GLY A 242 1.18 -3.90 -1.38
C GLY A 242 1.34 -5.06 -0.39
N GLY A 243 1.81 -4.80 0.83
CA GLY A 243 1.91 -5.79 1.90
C GLY A 243 0.53 -6.21 2.45
N PRO A 244 0.44 -7.34 3.17
CA PRO A 244 -0.86 -7.86 3.62
C PRO A 244 -1.38 -7.22 4.90
N ILE A 245 -2.71 -7.09 5.00
CA ILE A 245 -3.44 -7.07 6.26
C ILE A 245 -3.91 -8.49 6.57
N LEU A 246 -3.57 -8.97 7.76
CA LEU A 246 -3.65 -10.38 8.16
C LEU A 246 -4.58 -10.59 9.36
N GLU A 247 -5.46 -11.59 9.24
CA GLU A 247 -6.11 -12.24 10.36
C GLU A 247 -5.30 -13.49 10.75
N PHE A 248 -4.91 -13.60 12.02
CA PHE A 248 -4.28 -14.82 12.55
C PHE A 248 -5.32 -15.65 13.32
N LYS A 249 -5.64 -16.84 12.80
CA LYS A 249 -6.64 -17.74 13.39
C LYS A 249 -6.21 -19.18 13.21
N ASN A 250 -6.38 -20.01 14.25
CA ASN A 250 -6.04 -21.44 14.24
C ASN A 250 -4.59 -21.70 13.76
N ASN A 251 -3.63 -20.92 14.27
CA ASN A 251 -2.22 -20.98 13.89
C ASN A 251 -1.94 -20.75 12.39
N LYS A 252 -2.85 -20.07 11.68
CA LYS A 252 -2.70 -19.75 10.26
C LYS A 252 -2.98 -18.28 10.00
N TYR A 253 -2.21 -17.70 9.09
CA TYR A 253 -2.43 -16.37 8.56
C TYR A 253 -3.39 -16.41 7.37
N TYR A 254 -4.36 -15.49 7.39
CA TYR A 254 -5.27 -15.23 6.29
C TYR A 254 -5.14 -13.78 5.88
N GLN A 255 -4.95 -13.53 4.59
CA GLN A 255 -4.93 -12.16 4.08
C GLN A 255 -6.36 -11.71 3.81
N VAL A 256 -6.73 -10.60 4.45
CA VAL A 256 -8.09 -10.03 4.44
C VAL A 256 -8.12 -8.61 3.85
N GLY A 257 -6.94 -7.98 3.77
CA GLY A 257 -6.75 -6.68 3.16
C GLY A 257 -5.33 -6.52 2.63
N MET A 258 -5.05 -5.34 2.07
CA MET A 258 -3.75 -5.00 1.52
C MET A 258 -3.40 -3.55 1.87
N ILE A 259 -2.14 -3.33 2.18
CA ILE A 259 -1.59 -2.03 2.53
C ILE A 259 -1.54 -1.18 1.25
N ARG A 260 -2.17 0.00 1.27
CA ARG A 260 -2.03 0.99 0.18
C ARG A 260 -1.11 2.13 0.60
N GLY A 261 -1.19 2.58 1.85
CA GLY A 261 -0.26 3.56 2.41
C GLY A 261 -0.83 4.23 3.66
N GLY A 262 -0.01 5.04 4.32
CA GLY A 262 -0.40 5.82 5.50
C GLY A 262 0.06 7.26 5.43
N SER A 263 -0.60 8.09 6.23
CA SER A 263 -0.20 9.48 6.48
C SER A 263 0.21 9.61 7.93
N LEU A 264 1.50 9.83 8.14
CA LEU A 264 2.07 10.03 9.48
C LEU A 264 1.66 11.39 10.03
N ILE A 265 1.07 11.39 11.22
CA ILE A 265 0.76 12.60 11.98
C ILE A 265 1.76 12.74 13.11
N PHE A 266 2.49 13.85 13.11
CA PHE A 266 3.49 14.17 14.12
C PHE A 266 2.99 15.23 15.10
N ASN A 267 3.50 15.18 16.32
CA ASN A 267 3.39 16.28 17.26
C ASN A 267 4.36 17.39 16.83
N LYS A 268 3.83 18.55 16.43
CA LYS A 268 4.62 19.73 16.04
C LYS A 268 5.60 20.19 17.14
N ALA A 269 5.33 19.90 18.42
CA ALA A 269 6.15 20.40 19.53
C ALA A 269 7.38 19.54 19.87
N ASN A 270 7.36 18.24 19.57
CA ASN A 270 8.42 17.31 20.01
C ASN A 270 8.71 16.18 19.00
N THR A 271 8.31 16.37 17.73
CA THR A 271 8.56 15.47 16.60
C THR A 271 8.18 13.99 16.81
N THR A 272 7.39 13.71 17.84
CA THR A 272 6.94 12.34 18.13
C THR A 272 5.80 11.97 17.19
N ILE A 273 5.82 10.76 16.63
CA ILE A 273 4.69 10.22 15.86
C ILE A 273 3.50 10.12 16.81
N LEU A 274 2.46 10.91 16.58
CA LEU A 274 1.23 10.85 17.37
C LEU A 274 0.35 9.71 16.87
N HIS A 275 0.13 9.64 15.56
CA HIS A 275 -0.82 8.73 14.93
C HIS A 275 -0.38 8.37 13.50
N ASP A 276 -0.56 7.12 13.08
CA ASP A 276 -0.63 6.79 11.65
C ASP A 276 -2.08 6.51 11.28
N TYR A 277 -2.58 7.26 10.29
CA TYR A 277 -3.83 6.95 9.61
C TYR A 277 -3.52 6.33 8.26
N GLY A 278 -3.73 5.02 8.18
CA GLY A 278 -3.59 4.23 6.95
C GLY A 278 -4.89 4.20 6.16
N LYS A 279 -4.79 4.26 4.83
CA LYS A 279 -5.90 3.98 3.91
C LYS A 279 -5.55 2.70 3.17
N ASN A 280 -6.37 1.66 3.35
CA ASN A 280 -6.00 0.31 2.95
C ASN A 280 -7.14 -0.39 2.21
N LEU A 281 -6.80 -1.34 1.36
CA LEU A 281 -7.76 -2.06 0.52
C LEU A 281 -8.34 -3.28 1.24
N ILE A 282 -9.64 -3.50 1.12
CA ILE A 282 -10.31 -4.73 1.56
C ILE A 282 -10.27 -5.75 0.41
N ILE A 283 -9.85 -6.99 0.65
CA ILE A 283 -9.68 -7.99 -0.44
C ILE A 283 -11.00 -8.60 -0.90
N SER A 284 -11.97 -8.78 0.00
CA SER A 284 -13.23 -9.48 -0.25
C SER A 284 -13.95 -9.08 -1.56
N PRO A 285 -14.07 -7.78 -1.90
CA PRO A 285 -14.71 -7.34 -3.14
C PRO A 285 -13.97 -7.75 -4.42
N PHE A 286 -12.67 -8.04 -4.32
CA PHE A 286 -11.81 -8.37 -5.46
C PHE A 286 -11.63 -9.87 -5.68
N CYS A 287 -12.25 -10.72 -4.84
CA CYS A 287 -12.07 -12.18 -4.91
C CYS A 287 -12.43 -12.78 -6.27
N ALA A 288 -13.54 -12.36 -6.89
CA ALA A 288 -13.93 -12.86 -8.20
C ALA A 288 -12.93 -12.46 -9.30
N PHE A 289 -12.38 -11.24 -9.22
CA PHE A 289 -11.33 -10.78 -10.11
C PHE A 289 -10.05 -11.60 -9.92
N ILE A 290 -9.61 -11.80 -8.67
CA ILE A 290 -8.42 -12.59 -8.34
C ILE A 290 -8.55 -14.04 -8.82
N GLU A 291 -9.72 -14.66 -8.62
CA GLU A 291 -10.03 -15.99 -9.12
C GLU A 291 -9.93 -16.06 -10.66
N GLY A 292 -10.54 -15.11 -11.36
CA GLY A 292 -10.48 -15.03 -12.83
C GLY A 292 -9.06 -14.82 -13.36
N SER A 293 -8.33 -13.82 -12.83
CA SER A 293 -6.97 -13.45 -13.27
C SER A 293 -5.94 -14.54 -13.02
N THR A 294 -6.17 -15.41 -12.02
CA THR A 294 -5.25 -16.51 -11.70
C THR A 294 -5.64 -17.82 -12.38
N GLY A 295 -6.65 -17.81 -13.27
CA GLY A 295 -7.16 -19.02 -13.91
C GLY A 295 -7.72 -20.02 -12.89
N ASN A 296 -8.38 -19.53 -11.83
CA ASN A 296 -8.95 -20.28 -10.72
C ASN A 296 -7.93 -21.03 -9.83
N LYS A 297 -6.63 -20.72 -9.94
CA LYS A 297 -5.58 -21.29 -9.07
C LYS A 297 -5.64 -20.73 -7.65
N VAL A 298 -6.18 -19.52 -7.48
CA VAL A 298 -6.41 -18.88 -6.18
C VAL A 298 -7.91 -18.80 -5.97
N LYS A 299 -8.38 -19.09 -4.77
CA LYS A 299 -9.78 -18.91 -4.35
C LYS A 299 -9.83 -18.25 -2.99
N CYS A 300 -10.75 -17.31 -2.83
CA CYS A 300 -10.99 -16.74 -1.51
C CYS A 300 -11.75 -17.73 -0.63
N LEU A 301 -11.23 -18.00 0.56
CA LEU A 301 -11.95 -18.74 1.57
C LEU A 301 -13.15 -17.91 2.04
N LYS A 302 -14.35 -18.51 2.04
CA LYS A 302 -15.58 -17.88 2.54
C LYS A 302 -15.63 -17.83 4.07
#